data_AF-A0AAW0AED6-F1
#
_entry.id   AF-A0AAW0AED6-F1
#
_cell.length_a   1.000
_cell.length_b   1.000
_cell.length_c   1.000
_cell.angle_alpha   90.00
_cell.angle_beta   90.00
_cell.angle_gamma   90.00
#
_symmetry.space_group_name_H-M   'P 1'
#
loop_
_entity.id
_entity.type
_entity.pdbx_description
1 polymer ?
#
loop_
_entity_poly.entity_id
_entity_poly.type
_entity_poly.pdbx_seq_one_letter_code
_entity_poly.pdbx_strand_id
1 'polypeptide(L)'
;MSFFTSLSPLPPPAWRQLQSLSLLFIHDLPVPFIHPINPPTTGITNLDYRTTDAVITMPFTLMFSLQRRQDQFSILVLNFVLVVLGFAQFQLAAAANPFTCYANDFVAPDRAVAPYASKFTGAQDTIVAWADEMASYGPWSVTYKPVVAPSNDKHDYMSWAPYQWPDCSKVPNRNKLTQSQVWKTCPYVFRDGQVNPDRWLPNDFQSFFNLSDAVLYNAIASTFQNDSSSKYSQNAVKFINTYFLDSKTAINPNLNYAQMNRGPNGQHGEYTGILYA
;
A
#
# COMPACT_ATOMS: atom_id res chain seq x y z
N MET A 1 29.85 22.58 -7.40
CA MET A 1 29.85 22.59 -5.92
C MET A 1 29.05 21.39 -5.46
N SER A 2 29.73 20.47 -4.78
CA SER A 2 29.22 19.18 -4.29
C SER A 2 28.27 19.35 -3.10
N PHE A 3 27.27 18.48 -2.95
CA PHE A 3 26.97 17.78 -1.69
C PHE A 3 26.10 16.53 -1.94
N PHE A 4 26.55 15.42 -1.35
CA PHE A 4 25.93 14.09 -1.31
C PHE A 4 24.66 14.06 -0.45
N THR A 5 23.68 13.20 -0.76
CA THR A 5 22.91 12.43 0.24
C THR A 5 22.45 11.10 -0.36
N SER A 6 22.62 10.03 0.42
CA SER A 6 22.39 8.63 0.10
C SER A 6 20.91 8.26 0.03
N LEU A 7 20.51 7.45 -0.95
CA LEU A 7 19.25 6.71 -0.92
C LEU A 7 19.54 5.27 -0.49
N SER A 8 18.93 4.87 0.63
CA SER A 8 18.88 3.50 1.14
C SER A 8 18.04 2.61 0.22
N PRO A 9 18.30 1.29 0.14
CA PRO A 9 17.49 0.37 -0.65
C PRO A 9 16.10 0.19 -0.02
N LEU A 10 15.06 0.24 -0.86
CA LEU A 10 13.68 -0.05 -0.47
C LEU A 10 13.54 -1.52 -0.03
N PRO A 11 12.82 -1.83 1.06
CA PRO A 11 12.60 -3.21 1.48
C PRO A 11 11.50 -3.90 0.63
N PRO A 12 11.55 -5.23 0.47
CA PRO A 12 10.54 -6.00 -0.29
C PRO A 12 9.17 -6.04 0.43
N PRO A 13 8.07 -6.31 -0.32
CA PRO A 13 6.71 -6.04 0.14
C PRO A 13 6.24 -6.94 1.31
N ALA A 14 5.97 -6.30 2.45
CA ALA A 14 5.55 -6.90 3.70
C ALA A 14 4.03 -7.18 3.81
N TRP A 15 3.46 -8.00 2.92
CA TRP A 15 2.03 -8.35 2.97
C TRP A 15 1.71 -9.77 3.49
N ARG A 16 2.56 -10.34 4.36
CA ARG A 16 2.29 -11.64 5.04
C ARG A 16 2.31 -11.61 6.57
N GLN A 17 2.09 -10.47 7.23
CA GLN A 17 2.04 -10.42 8.71
C GLN A 17 0.87 -9.68 9.37
N LEU A 18 -0.15 -9.25 8.64
CA LEU A 18 -1.31 -8.55 9.24
C LEU A 18 -2.62 -9.33 9.08
N GLN A 19 -2.72 -10.48 9.73
CA GLN A 19 -4.02 -11.14 9.99
C GLN A 19 -4.26 -11.54 11.45
N SER A 20 -3.40 -11.12 12.37
CA SER A 20 -3.69 -11.24 13.80
C SER A 20 -3.26 -9.94 14.47
N LEU A 21 -4.21 -9.05 14.74
CA LEU A 21 -4.22 -7.96 15.74
C LEU A 21 -5.02 -6.78 15.18
N SER A 22 -6.34 -6.88 15.27
CA SER A 22 -7.25 -5.73 15.09
C SER A 22 -8.42 -5.87 16.04
N LEU A 23 -8.15 -6.02 17.33
CA LEU A 23 -9.13 -5.84 18.39
C LEU A 23 -8.38 -5.31 19.62
N LEU A 24 -8.50 -4.01 19.85
CA LEU A 24 -8.36 -3.25 21.11
C LEU A 24 -7.64 -1.91 20.84
N PHE A 25 -8.47 -0.89 20.68
CA PHE A 25 -8.09 0.51 20.57
C PHE A 25 -8.36 1.17 21.94
N ILE A 26 -7.43 2.04 22.34
CA ILE A 26 -7.56 3.16 23.29
C ILE A 26 -7.71 2.77 24.78
N HIS A 27 -6.61 2.87 25.54
CA HIS A 27 -6.42 3.86 26.60
C HIS A 27 -5.03 3.67 27.27
N ASP A 28 -4.41 4.79 27.59
CA ASP A 28 -3.34 5.00 28.61
C ASP A 28 -1.87 4.69 28.25
N LEU A 29 -1.10 5.77 28.02
CA LEU A 29 0.35 5.82 28.23
C LEU A 29 0.64 6.44 29.61
N PRO A 30 1.61 5.92 30.39
CA PRO A 30 1.86 6.35 31.76
C PRO A 30 2.82 7.55 31.86
N VAL A 31 2.52 8.45 32.80
CA VAL A 31 3.40 9.53 33.28
C VAL A 31 4.17 9.00 34.50
N PRO A 32 5.49 9.21 34.64
CA PRO A 32 6.26 8.64 35.75
C PRO A 32 5.96 9.35 37.07
N PHE A 33 5.50 8.57 38.06
CA PHE A 33 5.19 9.01 39.42
C PHE A 33 6.42 8.83 40.32
N ILE A 34 6.81 9.91 40.99
CA ILE A 34 7.86 9.93 42.02
C ILE A 34 7.23 9.45 43.34
N HIS A 35 7.84 8.45 43.98
CA HIS A 35 7.41 7.91 45.28
C HIS A 35 7.62 8.91 46.42
N PRO A 36 6.59 9.15 47.28
CA PRO A 36 6.80 9.73 48.59
C PRO A 36 7.11 8.65 49.63
N ILE A 37 8.07 8.96 50.48
CA ILE A 37 8.52 8.21 51.65
C ILE A 37 7.48 8.40 52.76
N ASN A 38 6.89 7.33 53.29
CA ASN A 38 6.02 7.40 54.48
C ASN A 38 6.87 7.29 55.77
N PRO A 39 6.72 8.20 56.75
CA PRO A 39 7.05 7.91 58.14
C PRO A 39 5.82 7.34 58.89
N PRO A 40 6.03 6.66 60.04
CA PRO A 40 5.07 5.69 60.57
C PRO A 40 3.92 6.27 61.39
N THR A 41 2.88 5.44 61.45
CA THR A 41 1.63 5.47 62.21
C THR A 41 1.71 6.04 63.63
N THR A 42 0.74 6.90 63.99
CA THR A 42 -0.15 6.73 65.15
C THR A 42 -1.24 7.81 65.17
N GLY A 43 -2.49 7.36 65.26
CA GLY A 43 -3.52 7.85 66.19
C GLY A 43 -3.93 9.32 66.24
N ILE A 44 -5.26 9.48 66.31
CA ILE A 44 -6.05 10.46 67.06
C ILE A 44 -6.81 11.48 66.19
N THR A 45 -8.08 11.58 66.58
CA THR A 45 -9.30 12.19 66.08
C THR A 45 -9.30 13.71 65.81
N ASN A 46 -10.12 14.10 64.84
CA ASN A 46 -10.95 15.32 64.72
C ASN A 46 -10.44 16.63 65.36
N LEU A 47 -10.31 17.70 64.56
CA LEU A 47 -10.71 19.07 64.95
C LEU A 47 -10.76 20.03 63.75
N ASP A 48 -11.99 20.42 63.44
CA ASP A 48 -12.54 21.73 63.07
C ASP A 48 -11.69 22.83 62.38
N TYR A 49 -12.26 23.36 61.30
CA TYR A 49 -11.78 24.50 60.50
C TYR A 49 -12.22 25.82 61.14
N ARG A 50 -11.28 26.74 61.45
CA ARG A 50 -11.60 28.16 61.58
C ARG A 50 -10.54 29.07 60.94
N THR A 51 -11.09 30.00 60.17
CA THR A 51 -10.55 31.08 59.34
C THR A 51 -9.82 32.18 60.11
N THR A 52 -8.78 32.77 59.49
CA THR A 52 -8.52 34.23 59.57
C THR A 52 -7.74 34.71 58.34
N ASP A 53 -8.28 35.76 57.71
CA ASP A 53 -7.79 36.47 56.52
C ASP A 53 -6.50 37.27 56.77
N ALA A 54 -5.62 37.35 55.75
CA ALA A 54 -4.55 38.34 55.66
C ALA A 54 -4.52 38.94 54.25
N VAL A 55 -5.01 40.18 54.10
CA VAL A 55 -4.92 40.96 52.87
C VAL A 55 -3.54 41.65 52.82
N ILE A 56 -2.69 41.25 51.86
CA ILE A 56 -1.38 41.86 51.61
C ILE A 56 -1.57 43.06 50.67
N THR A 57 -1.48 44.29 51.20
CA THR A 57 -1.37 45.49 50.38
C THR A 57 0.08 45.70 49.93
N MET A 58 0.36 45.56 48.63
CA MET A 58 1.68 45.88 48.06
C MET A 58 1.81 47.37 47.70
N PRO A 59 2.99 47.98 47.90
CA PRO A 59 3.21 49.40 47.60
C PRO A 59 3.24 49.68 46.08
N PHE A 60 2.63 50.79 45.67
CA PHE A 60 2.42 51.22 44.27
C PHE A 60 3.68 51.17 43.38
N THR A 61 4.86 51.41 43.93
CA THR A 61 6.14 51.38 43.19
C THR A 61 6.51 49.99 42.68
N LEU A 62 6.16 48.94 43.42
CA LEU A 62 6.36 47.54 43.01
C LEU A 62 5.39 47.16 41.89
N MET A 63 4.17 47.70 41.91
CA MET A 63 3.15 47.46 40.89
C MET A 63 3.57 48.04 39.52
N PHE A 64 4.11 49.27 39.48
CA PHE A 64 4.62 49.87 38.24
C PHE A 64 5.86 49.17 37.67
N SER A 65 6.72 48.63 38.53
CA SER A 65 7.91 47.85 38.13
C SER A 65 7.52 46.52 37.48
N LEU A 66 6.54 45.82 38.07
CA LEU A 66 6.02 44.56 37.54
C LEU A 66 5.23 44.77 36.24
N GLN A 67 4.42 45.83 36.15
CA GLN A 67 3.71 46.20 34.93
C GLN A 67 4.68 46.48 33.76
N ARG A 68 5.74 47.27 33.99
CA ARG A 68 6.75 47.55 32.96
C ARG A 68 7.48 46.30 32.49
N ARG A 69 7.74 45.34 33.39
CA ARG A 69 8.34 44.05 32.99
C ARG A 69 7.35 43.19 32.20
N GLN A 70 6.08 43.17 32.57
CA GLN A 70 5.04 42.41 31.87
C GLN A 70 4.79 42.93 30.44
N ASP A 71 4.86 44.25 30.24
CA ASP A 71 4.74 44.87 28.92
C ASP A 71 5.95 44.53 28.02
N GLN A 72 7.17 44.56 28.58
CA GLN A 72 8.40 44.19 27.85
C GLN A 72 8.41 42.72 27.45
N PHE A 73 7.97 41.82 28.34
CA PHE A 73 7.81 40.40 28.01
C PHE A 73 6.73 40.18 26.93
N SER A 74 5.62 40.91 26.99
CA SER A 74 4.53 40.81 26.00
C SER A 74 4.99 41.24 24.60
N ILE A 75 5.78 42.31 24.50
CA ILE A 75 6.35 42.77 23.22
C ILE A 75 7.36 41.76 22.68
N LEU A 76 8.18 41.14 23.54
CA LEU A 76 9.15 40.14 23.12
C LEU A 76 8.46 38.86 22.58
N VAL A 77 7.41 38.39 23.27
CA VAL A 77 6.61 37.24 22.84
C VAL A 77 5.88 37.54 21.53
N LEU A 78 5.31 38.74 21.37
CA LEU A 78 4.62 39.12 20.14
C LEU A 78 5.57 39.15 18.93
N ASN A 79 6.78 39.71 19.10
CA ASN A 79 7.79 39.71 18.04
C ASN A 79 8.29 38.29 17.72
N PHE A 80 8.45 37.44 18.74
CA PHE A 80 8.82 36.03 18.53
C PHE A 80 7.74 35.26 17.76
N VAL A 81 6.46 35.46 18.09
CA VAL A 81 5.33 34.84 17.38
C VAL A 81 5.23 35.32 15.93
N LEU A 82 5.46 36.62 15.67
CA LEU A 82 5.48 37.17 14.32
C LEU A 82 6.64 36.62 13.48
N VAL A 83 7.82 36.43 14.07
CA VAL A 83 8.96 35.79 13.40
C VAL A 83 8.66 34.32 13.08
N VAL A 84 8.09 33.56 14.02
CA VAL A 84 7.72 32.15 13.79
C VAL A 84 6.64 32.01 12.72
N LEU A 85 5.63 32.89 12.72
CA LEU A 85 4.59 32.92 11.67
C LEU A 85 5.16 33.33 10.30
N GLY A 86 6.11 34.27 10.27
CA GLY A 86 6.82 34.65 9.05
C GLY A 86 7.67 33.52 8.46
N PHE A 87 8.35 32.74 9.30
CA PHE A 87 9.10 31.55 8.88
C PHE A 87 8.17 30.41 8.41
N ALA A 88 7.00 30.24 9.03
CA ALA A 88 6.03 29.23 8.63
C ALA A 88 5.39 29.50 7.25
N GLN A 89 5.23 30.78 6.87
CA GLN A 89 4.70 31.14 5.55
C GLN A 89 5.69 30.97 4.40
N PHE A 90 6.99 30.86 4.68
CA PHE A 90 8.02 30.66 3.65
C PHE A 90 8.22 29.19 3.23
N GLN A 91 7.52 28.23 3.87
CA GLN A 91 7.62 26.80 3.55
C GLN A 91 6.37 26.18 2.90
N LEU A 92 5.34 26.99 2.60
CA LEU A 92 4.13 26.51 1.90
C LEU A 92 4.10 26.84 0.39
N ALA A 93 5.25 27.19 -0.21
CA ALA A 93 5.43 27.03 -1.64
C ALA A 93 6.03 25.64 -1.91
N ALA A 94 5.29 24.59 -1.53
CA ALA A 94 5.56 23.26 -2.05
C ALA A 94 5.44 23.38 -3.57
N ALA A 95 6.55 23.15 -4.27
CA ALA A 95 6.58 23.06 -5.71
C ALA A 95 5.47 22.07 -6.13
N ALA A 96 4.40 22.61 -6.70
CA ALA A 96 3.52 21.85 -7.54
C ALA A 96 4.37 21.43 -8.74
N ASN A 97 5.13 20.35 -8.59
CA ASN A 97 5.67 19.62 -9.72
C ASN A 97 4.43 18.98 -10.36
N PRO A 98 3.92 19.50 -11.49
CA PRO A 98 2.93 18.74 -12.22
C PRO A 98 3.58 17.39 -12.51
N PHE A 99 2.92 16.31 -12.12
CA PHE A 99 3.25 14.99 -12.63
C PHE A 99 3.10 15.09 -14.15
N THR A 100 4.22 15.28 -14.84
CA THR A 100 4.29 15.08 -16.27
C THR A 100 4.11 13.58 -16.44
N CYS A 101 2.93 13.17 -16.90
CA CYS A 101 2.78 11.84 -17.44
C CYS A 101 3.77 11.77 -18.61
N TYR A 102 4.88 11.09 -18.42
CA TYR A 102 5.78 10.80 -19.52
C TYR A 102 4.94 9.98 -20.50
N ALA A 103 4.79 10.49 -21.73
CA ALA A 103 4.41 9.65 -22.85
C ALA A 103 5.32 8.43 -22.80
N ASN A 104 4.78 7.23 -23.00
CA ASN A 104 5.55 5.99 -23.04
C ASN A 104 6.80 6.21 -23.91
N ASP A 105 7.95 6.42 -23.28
CA ASP A 105 9.19 6.66 -24.01
C ASP A 105 9.62 5.31 -24.52
N PHE A 106 9.45 5.09 -25.82
CA PHE A 106 9.89 3.88 -26.47
C PHE A 106 11.42 3.87 -26.43
N VAL A 107 11.96 3.19 -25.43
CA VAL A 107 13.40 2.93 -25.36
C VAL A 107 13.74 2.00 -26.50
N ALA A 108 14.46 2.52 -27.49
CA ALA A 108 14.91 1.72 -28.62
C ALA A 108 15.76 0.54 -28.10
N PRO A 109 15.64 -0.66 -28.72
CA PRO A 109 16.29 -1.87 -28.20
C PRO A 109 17.81 -1.73 -28.07
N ASP A 110 18.45 -0.94 -28.93
CA ASP A 110 19.88 -0.63 -28.90
C ASP A 110 20.31 0.04 -27.59
N ARG A 111 19.47 0.89 -27.01
CA ARG A 111 19.69 1.51 -25.69
C ARG A 111 19.59 0.51 -24.54
N ALA A 112 18.88 -0.59 -24.74
CA ALA A 112 18.75 -1.66 -23.74
C ALA A 112 19.89 -2.71 -23.81
N VAL A 113 20.68 -2.72 -24.88
CA VAL A 113 21.84 -3.62 -25.05
C VAL A 113 23.18 -2.89 -25.03
N ALA A 114 23.19 -1.56 -25.05
CA ALA A 114 24.42 -0.79 -24.90
C ALA A 114 25.06 -0.99 -23.51
N PRO A 115 26.39 -0.89 -23.38
CA PRO A 115 27.05 -0.88 -22.08
C PRO A 115 26.47 0.23 -21.21
N TYR A 116 25.81 -0.17 -20.12
CA TYR A 116 25.20 0.77 -19.20
C TYR A 116 26.27 1.54 -18.43
N ALA A 117 26.05 2.83 -18.24
CA ALA A 117 26.94 3.65 -17.42
C ALA A 117 26.96 3.14 -15.96
N SER A 118 28.13 3.18 -15.32
CA SER A 118 28.35 2.69 -13.95
C SER A 118 27.42 3.31 -12.90
N LYS A 119 26.83 4.48 -13.17
CA LYS A 119 25.83 5.11 -12.30
C LYS A 119 24.50 4.34 -12.18
N PHE A 120 24.27 3.34 -13.03
CA PHE A 120 23.05 2.54 -13.05
C PHE A 120 23.19 1.15 -12.42
N THR A 121 24.34 0.79 -11.86
CA THR A 121 24.62 -0.55 -11.30
C THR A 121 23.57 -0.99 -10.28
N GLY A 122 23.16 -0.12 -9.35
CA GLY A 122 22.14 -0.46 -8.36
C GLY A 122 20.78 -0.84 -8.97
N ALA A 123 20.39 -0.23 -10.09
CA ALA A 123 19.17 -0.59 -10.80
C ALA A 123 19.33 -1.94 -11.53
N GLN A 124 20.50 -2.20 -12.10
CA GLN A 124 20.82 -3.48 -12.75
C GLN A 124 20.78 -4.64 -11.74
N ASP A 125 21.41 -4.46 -10.58
CA ASP A 125 21.43 -5.45 -9.50
C ASP A 125 19.99 -5.75 -9.01
N THR A 126 19.15 -4.72 -8.91
CA THR A 126 17.73 -4.87 -8.53
C THR A 126 16.95 -5.65 -9.58
N ILE A 127 17.13 -5.35 -10.87
CA ILE A 127 16.48 -6.07 -11.97
C ILE A 127 16.91 -7.54 -11.99
N VAL A 128 18.19 -7.81 -11.78
CA VAL A 128 18.73 -9.17 -11.68
C VAL A 128 18.12 -9.91 -10.48
N ALA A 129 18.05 -9.27 -9.32
CA ALA A 129 17.44 -9.84 -8.13
C ALA A 129 15.95 -10.17 -8.34
N TRP A 130 15.18 -9.27 -8.96
CA TRP A 130 13.77 -9.52 -9.29
C TRP A 130 13.61 -10.61 -10.36
N ALA A 131 14.50 -10.68 -11.36
CA ALA A 131 14.48 -11.76 -12.35
C ALA A 131 14.67 -13.13 -11.68
N ASP A 132 15.62 -13.23 -10.75
CA ASP A 132 15.89 -14.45 -9.97
C ASP A 132 14.75 -14.80 -9.01
N GLU A 133 14.21 -13.80 -8.31
CA GLU A 133 13.09 -13.99 -7.39
C GLU A 133 11.84 -14.49 -8.13
N MET A 134 11.44 -13.78 -9.19
CA MET A 134 10.25 -14.14 -9.97
C MET A 134 10.39 -15.51 -10.62
N ALA A 135 11.59 -15.88 -11.09
CA ALA A 135 11.84 -17.18 -11.66
C ALA A 135 11.63 -18.34 -10.67
N SER A 136 11.68 -18.08 -9.35
CA SER A 136 11.40 -19.08 -8.31
C SER A 136 9.91 -19.39 -8.13
N TYR A 137 9.02 -18.49 -8.57
CA TYR A 137 7.56 -18.64 -8.40
C TYR A 137 6.84 -19.24 -9.62
N GLY A 138 7.45 -19.13 -10.81
CA GLY A 138 6.87 -19.60 -12.07
C GLY A 138 7.10 -21.10 -12.36
N PRO A 139 6.64 -21.60 -13.52
CA PRO A 139 5.91 -20.84 -14.56
C PRO A 139 4.44 -20.63 -14.20
N TRP A 140 3.82 -19.64 -14.83
CA TRP A 140 2.40 -19.29 -14.67
C TRP A 140 1.56 -19.80 -15.84
N SER A 141 0.28 -20.08 -15.61
CA SER A 141 -0.68 -20.52 -16.63
C SER A 141 -2.11 -20.28 -16.17
N VAL A 142 -3.00 -19.95 -17.12
CA VAL A 142 -4.44 -19.90 -16.88
C VAL A 142 -5.03 -21.25 -16.46
N THR A 143 -4.37 -22.37 -16.75
CA THR A 143 -4.91 -23.71 -16.45
C THR A 143 -4.75 -24.12 -14.98
N TYR A 144 -3.90 -23.40 -14.23
CA TYR A 144 -3.58 -23.69 -12.83
C TYR A 144 -4.63 -23.16 -11.84
N LYS A 145 -5.54 -22.30 -12.31
CA LYS A 145 -6.60 -21.74 -11.47
C LYS A 145 -7.53 -22.82 -10.89
N PRO A 146 -8.07 -22.59 -9.68
CA PRO A 146 -9.03 -23.50 -9.07
C PRO A 146 -10.46 -23.29 -9.61
N VAL A 147 -10.78 -22.10 -10.13
CA VAL A 147 -12.10 -21.75 -10.64
C VAL A 147 -12.11 -21.82 -12.17
N VAL A 148 -12.98 -22.63 -12.76
CA VAL A 148 -13.10 -22.74 -14.23
C VAL A 148 -14.14 -21.73 -14.73
N ALA A 149 -13.89 -21.18 -15.92
CA ALA A 149 -14.83 -20.29 -16.60
C ALA A 149 -16.17 -21.01 -16.90
N PRO A 150 -17.27 -20.27 -17.13
CA PRO A 150 -18.56 -20.85 -17.53
C PRO A 150 -18.54 -21.72 -18.79
N SER A 151 -17.56 -21.53 -19.70
CA SER A 151 -17.31 -22.43 -20.83
C SER A 151 -16.92 -23.86 -20.44
N ASN A 152 -16.54 -24.06 -19.17
CA ASN A 152 -15.95 -25.29 -18.65
C ASN A 152 -14.59 -25.64 -19.29
N ASP A 153 -13.92 -24.65 -19.90
CA ASP A 153 -12.54 -24.76 -20.41
C ASP A 153 -11.57 -24.04 -19.45
N LYS A 154 -10.49 -24.73 -19.07
CA LYS A 154 -9.42 -24.17 -18.23
C LYS A 154 -8.48 -23.23 -18.99
N HIS A 155 -8.44 -23.34 -20.33
CA HIS A 155 -7.64 -22.48 -21.19
C HIS A 155 -8.26 -21.09 -21.38
N ASP A 156 -9.55 -20.91 -21.06
CA ASP A 156 -10.18 -19.61 -21.08
C ASP A 156 -9.73 -18.78 -19.88
N TYR A 157 -9.25 -17.56 -20.15
CA TYR A 157 -8.91 -16.60 -19.12
C TYR A 157 -10.16 -16.16 -18.36
N MET A 158 -10.06 -16.12 -17.03
CA MET A 158 -11.16 -15.72 -16.16
C MET A 158 -10.68 -14.83 -15.01
N SER A 159 -11.32 -13.67 -14.84
CA SER A 159 -11.17 -12.85 -13.66
C SER A 159 -12.53 -12.30 -13.22
N TRP A 160 -12.66 -11.93 -11.95
CA TRP A 160 -13.88 -11.28 -11.46
C TRP A 160 -13.69 -9.78 -11.40
N ALA A 161 -14.74 -9.03 -11.74
CA ALA A 161 -14.76 -7.58 -11.64
C ALA A 161 -14.43 -7.15 -10.19
N PRO A 162 -13.44 -6.25 -10.00
CA PRO A 162 -12.89 -5.96 -8.67
C PRO A 162 -13.88 -5.25 -7.75
N TYR A 163 -14.79 -4.45 -8.30
CA TYR A 163 -15.71 -3.59 -7.53
C TYR A 163 -17.12 -4.14 -7.40
N GLN A 164 -17.34 -5.39 -7.79
CA GLN A 164 -18.65 -6.03 -7.71
C GLN A 164 -18.79 -6.80 -6.40
N TRP A 165 -19.81 -6.45 -5.62
CA TRP A 165 -20.10 -7.07 -4.32
C TRP A 165 -21.45 -7.77 -4.30
N PRO A 166 -21.57 -8.95 -3.67
CA PRO A 166 -22.85 -9.63 -3.56
C PRO A 166 -23.82 -8.84 -2.68
N ASP A 167 -25.05 -8.67 -3.15
CA ASP A 167 -26.19 -8.20 -2.36
C ASP A 167 -27.20 -9.34 -2.20
N CYS A 168 -27.08 -10.06 -1.07
CA CYS A 168 -27.99 -11.13 -0.70
C CYS A 168 -29.18 -10.64 0.14
N SER A 169 -29.46 -9.33 0.22
CA SER A 169 -30.51 -8.77 1.09
C SER A 169 -31.91 -9.34 0.82
N LYS A 170 -32.20 -9.64 -0.45
CA LYS A 170 -33.48 -10.18 -0.92
C LYS A 170 -33.47 -11.70 -1.14
N VAL A 171 -32.37 -12.38 -0.82
CA VAL A 171 -32.23 -13.83 -1.02
C VAL A 171 -32.73 -14.59 0.21
N PRO A 172 -33.72 -15.49 0.09
CA PRO A 172 -34.18 -16.32 1.19
C PRO A 172 -33.06 -17.20 1.75
N ASN A 173 -33.04 -17.44 3.06
CA ASN A 173 -32.01 -18.26 3.72
C ASN A 173 -30.56 -17.82 3.46
N ARG A 174 -30.31 -16.54 3.16
CA ARG A 174 -28.95 -16.03 2.84
C ARG A 174 -27.86 -16.44 3.83
N ASN A 175 -28.20 -16.55 5.12
CA ASN A 175 -27.28 -16.93 6.19
C ASN A 175 -26.81 -18.40 6.11
N LYS A 176 -27.39 -19.21 5.22
CA LYS A 176 -27.06 -20.61 5.00
C LYS A 176 -26.36 -20.86 3.65
N LEU A 177 -26.12 -19.81 2.86
CA LEU A 177 -25.48 -19.95 1.56
C LEU A 177 -23.99 -20.21 1.74
N THR A 178 -23.48 -21.21 1.02
CA THR A 178 -22.04 -21.36 0.80
C THR A 178 -21.53 -20.27 -0.13
N GLN A 179 -20.22 -20.03 -0.13
CA GLN A 179 -19.61 -19.01 -1.00
C GLN A 179 -19.92 -19.24 -2.49
N SER A 180 -19.87 -20.50 -2.95
CA SER A 180 -20.24 -20.85 -4.32
C SER A 180 -21.72 -20.56 -4.63
N GLN A 181 -22.61 -20.74 -3.64
CA GLN A 181 -24.03 -20.40 -3.79
C GLN A 181 -24.24 -18.89 -3.82
N VAL A 182 -23.49 -18.11 -3.03
CA VAL A 182 -23.51 -16.64 -3.08
C VAL A 182 -23.16 -16.14 -4.48
N TRP A 183 -22.11 -16.68 -5.09
CA TRP A 183 -21.65 -16.29 -6.44
C TRP A 183 -22.68 -16.53 -7.55
N LYS A 184 -23.60 -17.47 -7.35
CA LYS A 184 -24.64 -17.83 -8.33
C LYS A 184 -26.00 -17.20 -8.02
N THR A 185 -26.31 -17.00 -6.74
CA THR A 185 -27.68 -16.67 -6.30
C THR A 185 -27.85 -15.19 -6.00
N CYS A 186 -26.84 -14.55 -5.42
CA CYS A 186 -26.97 -13.15 -5.04
C CYS A 186 -26.67 -12.25 -6.24
N PRO A 187 -27.53 -11.25 -6.53
CA PRO A 187 -27.18 -10.17 -7.45
C PRO A 187 -25.91 -9.45 -6.97
N TYR A 188 -25.10 -8.98 -7.91
CA TYR A 188 -23.91 -8.19 -7.60
C TYR A 188 -24.18 -6.71 -7.88
N VAL A 189 -23.64 -5.85 -7.02
CA VAL A 189 -23.75 -4.40 -7.10
C VAL A 189 -22.36 -3.77 -7.13
N PHE A 190 -22.22 -2.73 -7.94
CA PHE A 190 -20.98 -1.99 -8.07
C PHE A 190 -20.74 -1.11 -6.84
N ARG A 191 -19.52 -1.17 -6.28
CA ARG A 191 -19.05 -0.32 -5.18
C ARG A 191 -17.67 0.20 -5.51
N ASP A 192 -17.62 1.42 -6.02
CA ASP A 192 -16.38 2.03 -6.52
C ASP A 192 -15.28 2.07 -5.43
N GLY A 193 -14.05 1.79 -5.85
CA GLY A 193 -12.87 1.73 -4.99
C GLY A 193 -12.87 0.62 -3.92
N GLN A 194 -13.97 -0.10 -3.74
CA GLN A 194 -14.06 -1.18 -2.76
C GLN A 194 -13.75 -2.51 -3.44
N VAL A 195 -12.52 -3.00 -3.28
CA VAL A 195 -12.09 -4.26 -3.90
C VAL A 195 -12.71 -5.45 -3.18
N ASN A 196 -13.50 -6.25 -3.89
CA ASN A 196 -14.00 -7.53 -3.39
C ASN A 196 -12.84 -8.55 -3.35
N PRO A 197 -12.48 -9.10 -2.16
CA PRO A 197 -11.37 -10.03 -2.01
C PRO A 197 -11.61 -11.37 -2.73
N ASP A 198 -12.84 -11.71 -3.09
CA ASP A 198 -13.10 -12.90 -3.88
C ASP A 198 -12.33 -12.91 -5.20
N ARG A 199 -12.03 -11.74 -5.80
CA ARG A 199 -11.34 -11.66 -7.10
C ARG A 199 -10.03 -12.45 -7.17
N TRP A 200 -9.38 -12.69 -6.03
CA TRP A 200 -8.13 -13.44 -5.92
C TRP A 200 -8.30 -14.95 -6.14
N LEU A 201 -9.53 -15.47 -6.20
CA LEU A 201 -9.79 -16.92 -6.31
C LEU A 201 -9.56 -17.49 -7.72
N PRO A 202 -10.06 -16.91 -8.83
CA PRO A 202 -9.66 -17.34 -10.18
C PRO A 202 -8.19 -17.08 -10.46
N ASN A 203 -7.63 -16.00 -9.90
CA ASN A 203 -6.20 -15.65 -9.91
C ASN A 203 -5.51 -15.46 -11.28
N ASP A 204 -6.21 -15.58 -12.41
CA ASP A 204 -5.59 -15.42 -13.74
C ASP A 204 -4.97 -14.03 -13.94
N PHE A 205 -5.60 -12.95 -13.45
CA PHE A 205 -5.01 -11.60 -13.58
C PHE A 205 -3.68 -11.48 -12.83
N GLN A 206 -3.54 -12.10 -11.64
CA GLN A 206 -2.29 -12.05 -10.89
C GLN A 206 -1.25 -12.93 -11.55
N SER A 207 -1.68 -14.10 -12.05
CA SER A 207 -0.85 -14.98 -12.85
C SER A 207 -0.29 -14.27 -14.09
N PHE A 208 -1.11 -13.45 -14.75
CA PHE A 208 -0.73 -12.67 -15.92
C PHE A 208 0.20 -11.50 -15.58
N PHE A 209 -0.06 -10.77 -14.49
CA PHE A 209 0.85 -9.72 -14.02
C PHE A 209 2.21 -10.28 -13.61
N ASN A 210 2.23 -11.37 -12.84
CA ASN A 210 3.49 -12.01 -12.45
C ASN A 210 4.26 -12.54 -13.67
N LEU A 211 3.56 -13.14 -14.64
CA LEU A 211 4.15 -13.54 -15.92
C LEU A 211 4.79 -12.34 -16.63
N SER A 212 4.06 -11.24 -16.75
CA SER A 212 4.50 -10.04 -17.47
C SER A 212 5.76 -9.46 -16.84
N ASP A 213 5.76 -9.30 -15.53
CA ASP A 213 6.92 -8.84 -14.76
C ASP A 213 8.10 -9.81 -14.88
N ALA A 214 7.86 -11.12 -14.77
CA ALA A 214 8.91 -12.12 -14.87
C ALA A 214 9.56 -12.13 -16.26
N VAL A 215 8.77 -12.05 -17.33
CA VAL A 215 9.27 -11.94 -18.70
C VAL A 215 10.05 -10.64 -18.88
N LEU A 216 9.54 -9.51 -18.40
CA LEU A 216 10.20 -8.21 -18.49
C LEU A 216 11.57 -8.23 -17.79
N TYR A 217 11.62 -8.65 -16.53
CA TYR A 217 12.87 -8.64 -15.76
C TYR A 217 13.88 -9.65 -16.31
N ASN A 218 13.46 -10.85 -16.70
CA ASN A 218 14.36 -11.83 -17.30
C ASN A 218 14.87 -11.39 -18.68
N ALA A 219 14.02 -10.75 -19.50
CA ALA A 219 14.45 -10.21 -20.78
C ALA A 219 15.51 -9.11 -20.60
N ILE A 220 15.29 -8.16 -19.69
CA ILE A 220 16.27 -7.10 -19.41
C ILE A 220 17.54 -7.68 -18.78
N ALA A 221 17.42 -8.55 -17.78
CA ALA A 221 18.58 -9.16 -17.13
C ALA A 221 19.45 -9.98 -18.10
N SER A 222 18.86 -10.53 -19.17
CA SER A 222 19.62 -11.20 -20.23
C SER A 222 20.54 -10.25 -21.01
N THR A 223 20.17 -8.98 -21.17
CA THR A 223 20.97 -8.00 -21.91
C THR A 223 22.24 -7.60 -21.14
N PHE A 224 22.21 -7.66 -19.80
CA PHE A 224 23.37 -7.34 -18.96
C PHE A 224 24.49 -8.38 -19.07
N GLN A 225 24.15 -9.63 -19.38
CA GLN A 225 25.13 -10.72 -19.50
C GLN A 225 25.75 -10.83 -20.89
N ASN A 226 25.22 -10.11 -21.89
CA ASN A 226 25.62 -10.24 -23.30
C ASN A 226 25.64 -11.70 -23.80
N ASP A 227 24.78 -12.55 -23.23
CA ASP A 227 24.69 -13.97 -23.55
C ASP A 227 23.23 -14.36 -23.83
N SER A 228 22.97 -14.67 -25.10
CA SER A 228 21.68 -15.15 -25.58
C SER A 228 21.24 -16.49 -24.97
N SER A 229 22.18 -17.26 -24.41
CA SER A 229 21.95 -18.53 -23.73
C SER A 229 21.90 -18.42 -22.21
N SER A 230 21.92 -17.20 -21.67
CA SER A 230 21.84 -16.95 -20.22
C SER A 230 20.58 -17.57 -19.60
N LYS A 231 20.66 -17.92 -18.31
CA LYS A 231 19.50 -18.45 -17.55
C LYS A 231 18.25 -17.57 -17.68
N TYR A 232 18.42 -16.25 -17.79
CA TYR A 232 17.31 -15.31 -17.90
C TYR A 232 16.61 -15.41 -19.26
N SER A 233 17.36 -15.50 -20.36
CA SER A 233 16.80 -15.75 -21.69
C SER A 233 15.97 -17.04 -21.71
N GLN A 234 16.52 -18.12 -21.14
CA GLN A 234 15.83 -19.41 -21.04
C GLN A 234 14.55 -19.35 -20.18
N ASN A 235 14.59 -18.63 -19.06
CA ASN A 235 13.42 -18.39 -18.21
C ASN A 235 12.32 -17.64 -18.97
N ALA A 236 12.65 -16.55 -19.65
CA ALA A 236 11.69 -15.78 -20.43
C ALA A 236 11.00 -16.64 -21.50
N VAL A 237 11.79 -17.41 -22.26
CA VAL A 237 11.26 -18.36 -23.26
C VAL A 237 10.35 -19.41 -22.61
N LYS A 238 10.76 -19.98 -21.47
CA LYS A 238 9.96 -20.97 -20.72
C LYS A 238 8.62 -20.38 -20.29
N PHE A 239 8.59 -19.15 -19.80
CA PHE A 239 7.37 -18.49 -19.35
C PHE A 239 6.41 -18.20 -20.50
N ILE A 240 6.93 -17.63 -21.60
CA ILE A 240 6.13 -17.37 -22.82
C ILE A 240 5.58 -18.68 -23.38
N ASN A 241 6.41 -19.71 -23.49
CA ASN A 241 5.98 -21.01 -23.99
C ASN A 241 4.86 -21.60 -23.12
N THR A 242 5.03 -21.60 -21.80
CA THR A 242 4.03 -22.15 -20.87
C THR A 242 2.69 -21.41 -20.97
N TYR A 243 2.70 -20.08 -21.03
CA TYR A 243 1.46 -19.31 -20.97
C TYR A 243 0.74 -19.18 -22.32
N PHE A 244 1.47 -19.17 -23.43
CA PHE A 244 0.89 -18.84 -24.74
C PHE A 244 0.98 -19.95 -25.79
N LEU A 245 1.90 -20.90 -25.68
CA LEU A 245 2.23 -21.81 -26.80
C LEU A 245 2.06 -23.30 -26.47
N ASP A 246 2.38 -23.73 -25.25
CA ASP A 246 2.23 -25.12 -24.85
C ASP A 246 0.74 -25.48 -24.78
N SER A 247 0.31 -26.38 -25.67
CA SER A 247 -1.07 -26.85 -25.77
C SER A 247 -1.70 -27.33 -24.45
N LYS A 248 -0.91 -27.72 -23.44
CA LYS A 248 -1.41 -28.16 -22.14
C LYS A 248 -1.71 -27.02 -21.17
N THR A 249 -1.14 -25.83 -21.40
CA THR A 249 -1.15 -24.71 -20.45
C THR A 249 -1.46 -23.36 -21.09
N ALA A 250 -1.50 -23.27 -22.41
CA ALA A 250 -1.67 -22.03 -23.15
C ALA A 250 -3.04 -21.40 -22.93
N ILE A 251 -3.10 -20.07 -22.90
CA ILE A 251 -4.34 -19.30 -22.92
C ILE A 251 -5.02 -19.37 -24.30
N ASN A 252 -6.34 -19.52 -24.32
CA ASN A 252 -7.13 -19.28 -25.54
C ASN A 252 -7.07 -17.77 -25.86
N PRO A 253 -6.84 -17.34 -27.11
CA PRO A 253 -6.60 -15.93 -27.44
C PRO A 253 -7.88 -15.08 -27.47
N ASN A 254 -8.62 -15.06 -26.36
CA ASN A 254 -9.82 -14.28 -26.12
C ASN A 254 -9.94 -13.94 -24.64
N LEU A 255 -10.75 -12.93 -24.32
CA LEU A 255 -11.02 -12.47 -22.95
C LEU A 255 -12.51 -12.51 -22.61
N ASN A 256 -13.22 -13.52 -23.14
CA ASN A 256 -14.68 -13.62 -23.03
C ASN A 256 -15.20 -13.70 -21.58
N TYR A 257 -14.34 -14.02 -20.61
CA TYR A 257 -14.67 -14.14 -19.19
C TYR A 257 -13.80 -13.26 -18.28
N ALA A 258 -13.12 -12.25 -18.85
CA ALA A 258 -12.35 -11.27 -18.08
C ALA A 258 -13.29 -10.29 -17.36
N GLN A 259 -12.96 -9.94 -16.11
CA GLN A 259 -13.79 -9.08 -15.24
C GLN A 259 -15.27 -9.47 -15.23
N MET A 260 -15.56 -10.76 -15.13
CA MET A 260 -16.92 -11.29 -15.09
C MET A 260 -17.66 -10.77 -13.85
N ASN A 261 -18.86 -10.21 -14.07
CA ASN A 261 -19.82 -9.97 -13.01
C ASN A 261 -20.40 -11.31 -12.56
N ARG A 262 -20.53 -11.50 -11.25
CA ARG A 262 -21.14 -12.71 -10.67
C ARG A 262 -22.64 -12.49 -10.43
N GLY A 263 -23.32 -13.56 -10.01
CA GLY A 263 -24.75 -13.59 -9.74
C GLY A 263 -25.55 -14.36 -10.79
N PRO A 264 -26.89 -14.34 -10.70
CA PRO A 264 -27.76 -15.21 -11.50
C PRO A 264 -27.60 -15.06 -13.02
N ASN A 265 -27.25 -13.85 -13.47
CA ASN A 265 -27.11 -13.49 -14.89
C ASN A 265 -25.64 -13.35 -15.32
N GLY A 266 -24.70 -13.53 -14.39
CA GLY A 266 -23.27 -13.26 -14.58
C GLY A 266 -22.54 -14.43 -15.22
N GLN A 267 -22.57 -14.52 -16.56
CA GLN A 267 -21.97 -15.64 -17.30
C GLN A 267 -20.91 -15.22 -18.34
N HIS A 268 -20.76 -13.92 -18.62
CA HIS A 268 -19.76 -13.38 -19.54
C HIS A 268 -18.96 -12.24 -18.90
N GLY A 269 -17.73 -12.09 -19.37
CA GLY A 269 -16.84 -11.00 -19.03
C GLY A 269 -17.32 -9.65 -19.55
N GLU A 270 -16.63 -8.59 -19.13
CA GLU A 270 -16.83 -7.23 -19.58
C GLU A 270 -15.68 -6.77 -20.47
N TYR A 271 -15.94 -5.79 -21.34
CA TYR A 271 -14.90 -5.18 -22.19
C TYR A 271 -13.77 -4.54 -21.38
N THR A 272 -14.05 -4.10 -20.15
CA THR A 272 -13.07 -3.58 -19.20
C THR A 272 -12.02 -4.62 -18.81
N GLY A 273 -12.31 -5.91 -19.02
CA GLY A 273 -11.42 -7.04 -18.79
C GLY A 273 -10.03 -6.89 -19.39
N ILE A 274 -9.91 -6.15 -20.50
CA ILE A 274 -8.64 -5.85 -21.18
C ILE A 274 -7.61 -5.11 -20.30
N LEU A 275 -8.05 -4.44 -19.22
CA LEU A 275 -7.15 -3.72 -18.32
C LEU A 275 -6.35 -4.64 -17.37
N TYR A 276 -6.73 -5.91 -17.26
CA TYR A 276 -6.16 -6.85 -16.29
C TYR A 276 -5.67 -8.16 -16.93
N ALA A 277 -5.55 -8.18 -18.25
CA ALA A 277 -5.30 -9.38 -19.05
C ALA A 277 -4.40 -9.09 -20.26
#